data_AF-A0A2X3BXZ6-F1
#
_entry.id   AF-A0A2X3BXZ6-F1
#
_cell.length_a   1.000
_cell.length_b   1.000
_cell.length_c   1.000
_cell.angle_alpha   90.00
_cell.angle_beta   90.00
_cell.angle_gamma   90.00
#
_symmetry.space_group_name_H-M   'P 1'
#
loop_
_entity.id
_entity.type
_entity.pdbx_description
1 polymer ?
#
loop_
_entity_poly.entity_id
_entity_poly.type
_entity_poly.pdbx_seq_one_letter_code
_entity_poly.pdbx_strand_id
1 'polypeptide(L)' 'MANLIVAQMLFLEAENPEKDIYLYINSPGGVITAGMSIYDTMQFIKPDVSTICMGQAASMGAFLLTAGRKASASACRTPA' A
#
# COMPACT_ATOMS: atom_id res chain seq x y z
N MET A 1 8.90 -6.55 7.90
CA MET A 1 8.62 -5.94 6.58
C MET A 1 7.94 -4.58 6.71
N ALA A 2 6.86 -4.44 7.50
CA ALA A 2 6.12 -3.18 7.63
C ALA A 2 6.97 -1.93 7.91
N ASN A 3 7.93 -2.00 8.84
CA ASN A 3 8.80 -0.86 9.18
C ASN A 3 9.53 -0.26 7.96
N LEU A 4 9.95 -1.10 7.01
CA LEU A 4 10.65 -0.66 5.81
C LEU A 4 9.69 0.05 4.83
N ILE A 5 8.46 -0.46 4.69
CA ILE A 5 7.42 0.16 3.86
C ILE A 5 7.00 1.51 4.46
N VAL A 6 6.80 1.58 5.78
CA VAL A 6 6.50 2.83 6.50
C VAL A 6 7.61 3.85 6.33
N ALA A 7 8.87 3.45 6.52
CA ALA A 7 10.01 4.36 6.33
C ALA A 7 10.10 4.90 4.90
N GLN A 8 9.84 4.07 3.89
CA GLN A 8 9.83 4.51 2.49
C GLN A 8 8.69 5.50 2.20
N MET A 9 7.50 5.30 2.76
CA MET A 9 6.39 6.23 2.59
C MET A 9 6.70 7.60 3.21
N LEU A 10 7.25 7.61 4.43
CA LEU A 10 7.68 8.86 5.09
C LEU A 10 8.81 9.56 4.35
N PHE A 11 9.74 8.78 3.78
CA PHE A 11 10.80 9.32 2.95
C PHE A 11 10.25 10.00 1.68
N LEU A 12 9.32 9.34 0.98
CA LEU A 12 8.69 9.90 -0.22
C LEU A 12 7.85 11.14 0.09
N GLU A 13 7.15 11.16 1.23
CA GLU A 13 6.45 12.37 1.70
C GLU A 13 7.43 13.53 1.94
N ALA A 14 8.58 13.26 2.56
CA ALA A 14 9.59 14.27 2.82
C ALA A 14 10.26 14.78 1.54
N GLU A 15 10.41 13.92 0.52
CA GLU A 15 11.04 14.26 -0.77
C GLU A 15 10.11 15.09 -1.65
N ASN A 16 8.86 14.66 -1.84
CA ASN A 16 7.86 15.42 -2.59
C ASN A 16 6.43 15.07 -2.13
N PRO A 17 5.79 15.90 -1.29
CA PRO A 17 4.47 15.61 -0.75
C PRO A 17 3.33 15.73 -1.77
N GLU A 18 3.57 16.30 -2.96
CA GLU A 18 2.55 16.47 -4.02
C GLU A 18 2.50 15.28 -4.98
N LYS A 19 3.47 14.36 -4.90
CA LYS A 19 3.59 13.25 -5.85
C LYS A 19 2.95 11.98 -5.29
N ASP A 20 1.96 11.45 -6.01
CA ASP A 20 1.29 10.18 -5.68
C ASP A 20 2.29 9.03 -5.47
N ILE A 21 2.01 8.19 -4.48
CA ILE A 21 2.78 6.98 -4.15
C ILE A 21 2.07 5.76 -4.76
N TYR A 22 2.83 4.88 -5.40
CA TYR A 22 2.32 3.62 -5.94
C TYR A 22 2.77 2.44 -5.10
N LEU A 23 1.83 1.79 -4.42
CA LEU A 23 2.06 0.62 -3.60
C LEU A 23 1.67 -0.65 -4.36
N TYR A 24 2.67 -1.40 -4.81
CA TYR A 24 2.50 -2.70 -5.44
C TYR A 24 2.37 -3.81 -4.38
N ILE A 25 1.29 -4.58 -4.44
CA ILE A 25 0.95 -5.60 -3.44
C ILE A 25 0.95 -6.97 -4.12
N ASN A 26 1.90 -7.80 -3.70
CA ASN A 26 1.91 -9.24 -3.92
C ASN A 26 2.13 -9.92 -2.56
N SER A 27 1.04 -10.24 -1.87
CA SER A 27 1.12 -10.74 -0.49
C SER A 27 -0.02 -11.71 -0.17
N PRO A 28 0.30 -12.87 0.45
CA PRO A 28 -0.72 -13.77 1.00
C PRO A 28 -1.33 -13.24 2.32
N GLY A 29 -0.85 -12.10 2.84
CA GLY A 29 -1.25 -11.54 4.12
C GLY A 29 -0.16 -11.62 5.18
N GLY A 30 -0.54 -11.46 6.44
CA GLY A 30 0.42 -11.50 7.55
C GLY A 30 -0.14 -10.97 8.87
N VAL A 31 0.76 -10.46 9.71
CA VAL A 31 0.43 -9.95 11.05
C VAL A 31 -0.44 -8.69 10.95
N ILE A 32 -1.58 -8.70 11.65
CA ILE A 32 -2.58 -7.62 11.62
C ILE A 32 -1.98 -6.28 12.06
N THR A 33 -1.27 -6.25 13.19
CA THR A 33 -0.68 -5.01 13.72
C THR A 33 0.34 -4.39 12.77
N ALA A 34 1.11 -5.23 12.05
CA ALA A 34 2.04 -4.79 11.03
C ALA A 34 1.33 -4.26 9.77
N GLY A 35 0.17 -4.81 9.41
CA GLY A 35 -0.65 -4.26 8.34
C GLY A 35 -1.34 -2.95 8.74
N MET A 36 -1.79 -2.83 9.99
CA MET A 36 -2.37 -1.60 10.52
C MET A 36 -1.36 -0.45 10.54
N SER A 37 -0.09 -0.70 10.90
CA SER A 37 0.91 0.37 10.86
C SER A 37 1.16 0.91 9.44
N ILE A 38 1.10 0.03 8.41
CA ILE A 38 1.16 0.46 7.01
C ILE A 38 -0.08 1.27 6.66
N TYR A 39 -1.28 0.77 7.01
CA TYR A 39 -2.55 1.45 6.75
C TYR A 39 -2.60 2.85 7.39
N ASP A 40 -2.27 2.97 8.66
CA ASP A 40 -2.28 4.24 9.38
C ASP A 40 -1.29 5.23 8.75
N THR A 41 -0.13 4.74 8.30
CA THR A 41 0.84 5.58 7.57
C THR A 41 0.26 6.04 6.24
N MET A 42 -0.40 5.17 5.46
CA MET A 42 -1.06 5.55 4.20
C MET A 42 -2.11 6.64 4.39
N GLN A 43 -2.79 6.68 5.55
CA GLN A 43 -3.79 7.71 5.86
C GLN A 43 -3.19 8.98 6.46
N PHE A 44 -2.01 8.88 7.09
CA PHE A 44 -1.33 9.98 7.76
C PHE A 44 -0.58 10.90 6.79
N ILE A 45 0.10 10.31 5.81
CA ILE A 45 0.95 11.06 4.87
C ILE A 45 0.11 11.89 3.89
N LYS A 46 0.65 13.04 3.46
CA LYS A 46 -0.03 13.91 2.47
C LYS A 46 -0.22 13.30 1.08
N PRO A 47 0.76 12.57 0.50
CA PRO A 47 0.60 11.99 -0.83
C PRO A 47 -0.55 10.98 -0.90
N ASP A 48 -1.30 11.00 -2.00
CA ASP A 48 -2.27 9.95 -2.26
C ASP A 48 -1.55 8.62 -2.56
N VAL A 49 -1.91 7.57 -1.81
CA VAL A 49 -1.40 6.22 -2.05
C VAL A 49 -2.34 5.48 -2.99
N SER A 50 -1.84 5.16 -4.18
CA SER A 50 -2.48 4.28 -5.16
C SER A 50 -1.98 2.86 -4.99
N THR A 51 -2.89 1.90 -4.89
CA THR A 51 -2.57 0.49 -4.65
C THR A 51 -2.72 -0.31 -5.94
N ILE A 52 -1.82 -1.25 -6.19
CA ILE A 52 -1.84 -2.10 -7.40
C ILE A 52 -1.60 -3.54 -6.99
N CYS A 53 -2.55 -4.43 -7.30
CA CYS A 53 -2.37 -5.85 -7.05
C CYS A 53 -1.56 -6.51 -8.16
N MET A 54 -0.47 -7.19 -7.80
CA MET A 54 0.32 -8.02 -8.70
C MET A 54 0.37 -9.45 -8.17
N GLY A 55 -0.15 -10.41 -8.94
CA GLY A 55 -0.19 -11.82 -8.54
C GLY A 55 -1.32 -12.12 -7.55
N GLN A 56 -1.10 -11.88 -6.25
CA GLN A 56 -2.12 -12.10 -5.22
C GLN A 56 -2.13 -11.00 -4.14
N ALA A 57 -3.32 -10.69 -3.63
CA ALA A 57 -3.50 -9.91 -2.41
C ALA A 57 -4.55 -10.60 -1.54
N ALA A 58 -4.13 -11.21 -0.44
CA ALA A 58 -5.02 -11.93 0.49
C ALA A 58 -4.89 -11.38 1.92
N SER A 59 -5.96 -11.52 2.71
CA SER A 59 -6.02 -11.04 4.11
C SER A 59 -5.59 -9.57 4.23
N MET A 60 -4.59 -9.24 5.07
CA MET A 60 -4.07 -7.86 5.20
C MET A 60 -3.56 -7.28 3.87
N GLY A 61 -3.11 -8.11 2.92
CA GLY A 61 -2.77 -7.64 1.58
C GLY A 61 -3.99 -7.14 0.81
N ALA A 62 -5.13 -7.85 0.91
CA ALA A 62 -6.40 -7.42 0.31
C ALA A 62 -6.94 -6.16 1.00
N PHE A 63 -6.83 -6.10 2.33
CA PHE A 63 -7.23 -4.91 3.10
C PHE A 63 -6.46 -3.66 2.67
N LEU A 64 -5.13 -3.76 2.60
CA LEU A 64 -4.29 -2.65 2.14
C LEU A 64 -4.58 -2.29 0.67
N LEU A 65 -4.84 -3.27 -0.19
CA LEU A 65 -5.23 -3.03 -1.58
C LEU A 65 -6.49 -2.15 -1.66
N THR A 66 -7.49 -2.40 -0.81
CA THR A 66 -8.73 -1.61 -0.79
C THR A 66 -8.58 -0.24 -0.12
N ALA A 67 -7.50 0.00 0.62
CA ALA A 67 -7.28 1.24 1.36
C ALA A 67 -6.67 2.39 0.51
N GLY A 68 -6.32 2.13 -0.75
CA GLY A 68 -5.77 3.14 -1.67
C GLY A 68 -6.80 4.23 -2.04
N ARG A 69 -6.33 5.48 -2.18
CA ARG A 69 -7.19 6.68 -2.33
C ARG A 69 -7.71 6.89 -3.75
N LYS A 70 -6.91 6.49 -4.75
CA LYS A 70 -7.32 6.47 -6.16
C LYS A 70 -7.76 5.06 -6.54
N ALA A 71 -8.86 4.97 -7.29
CA ALA A 71 -9.45 3.72 -7.79
C ALA A 71 -8.50 2.96 -8.74
N SER A 72 -7.48 2.33 -8.16
CA SER A 72 -6.65 1.30 -8.77
C SER A 72 -6.83 -0.02 -8.01
N ALA A 73 -8.02 -0.25 -7.45
CA ALA A 73 -8.50 -1.60 -7.15
C ALA A 73 -8.76 -2.36 -8.47
N SER A 74 -7.77 -2.38 -9.38
CA SER A 74 -7.78 -3.31 -10.48
C SER A 74 -7.65 -4.68 -9.84
N ALA A 75 -8.71 -5.48 -9.97
CA ALA A 75 -8.69 -6.91 -9.68
C ALA A 75 -7.32 -7.49 -10.05
N CYS A 76 -6.74 -8.33 -9.17
CA CYS A 76 -5.37 -8.80 -9.33
C CYS A 76 -5.17 -9.35 -10.74
N ARG A 77 -4.50 -8.56 -11.59
CA ARG A 77 -4.26 -8.95 -12.97
C ARG A 77 -3.07 -9.90 -12.88
N THR A 78 -3.34 -11.20 -12.88
CA THR A 78 -2.30 -12.18 -13.15
C THR A 78 -1.80 -11.92 -14.58
N PRO A 79 -0.51 -11.66 -14.81
CA PRO A 79 0.03 -11.78 -16.16
C PRO A 79 -0.27 -13.22 -16.60
N ALA A 80 -1.06 -13.35 -17.68
CA ALA A 80 -1.30 -14.62 -18.34
C ALA A 80 -0.02 -15.11 -19.03
#